data_AF-A0A9E7GVM4-F1
#
_entry.id   AF-A0A9E7GVM4-F1
#
_cell.length_a   1.000
_cell.length_b   1.000
_cell.length_c   1.000
_cell.angle_alpha   90.00
_cell.angle_beta   90.00
_cell.angle_gamma   90.00
#
_symmetry.space_group_name_H-M   'P 1'
#
loop_
_entity.id
_entity.type
_entity.pdbx_description
1 polymer ?
#
loop_
_entity_poly.entity_id
_entity_poly.type
_entity_poly.pdbx_seq_one_letter_code
_entity_poly.pdbx_strand_id
1 'polypeptide(L)'
;MEKVVHGDRGGINVSQSKSVCETVNGSHRYTIQGFSLAKGMGLGKYMSSGTFDVGGYKWAIYFYPDGKNPEDNSLYVSVFIALASEGTDVRALFELTMLDQSGKDRHKVHSHFERALEGGPYTLKYRGSMWGYKRFYRRTALETSDYLKDDCLIMHCTVGVVRNRIETPTQFSISIPSPDLGQCLKELLKSGIGSDIVFHVGDETFKAHKRILAARSPVFNAQFYGLVGNPNVDRVDVEDVEPPVFKAMLIFIYSDELPDVHELTGSISMCTSTIMIQHLLAAADRYGLDRLRLLCEAKLCEGITADTVATTLALAEQHQCVQLKNVCLKFIAVRENLGD
;
A
#
# COMPACT_ATOMS: atom_id res chain seq x y z
N MET A 1 4.51 -31.60 -67.89
CA MET A 1 5.38 -32.56 -67.19
C MET A 1 6.77 -31.97 -67.32
N GLU A 2 7.46 -31.50 -66.29
CA GLU A 2 7.72 -32.13 -65.00
C GLU A 2 7.50 -31.18 -63.81
N LYS A 3 7.02 -31.76 -62.72
CA LYS A 3 6.98 -31.17 -61.38
C LYS A 3 8.41 -31.11 -60.83
N VAL A 4 8.84 -29.95 -60.35
CA VAL A 4 9.86 -29.88 -59.30
C VAL A 4 9.16 -29.41 -58.03
N VAL A 5 8.92 -30.34 -57.13
CA VAL A 5 8.62 -30.06 -55.72
C VAL A 5 9.65 -30.85 -54.92
N HIS A 6 10.48 -30.15 -54.15
CA HIS A 6 10.60 -30.31 -52.68
C HIS A 6 11.93 -29.75 -52.19
N GLY A 7 11.82 -28.93 -51.14
CA GLY A 7 12.96 -28.56 -50.31
C GLY A 7 12.66 -27.41 -49.35
N ASP A 8 11.45 -27.31 -48.81
CA ASP A 8 11.20 -26.37 -47.71
C ASP A 8 11.83 -26.94 -46.44
N ARG A 9 13.07 -26.52 -46.16
CA ARG A 9 13.73 -26.83 -44.88
C ARG A 9 13.04 -25.96 -43.84
N GLY A 10 12.12 -26.56 -43.10
CA GLY A 10 11.52 -25.96 -41.91
C GLY A 10 12.63 -25.45 -40.99
N GLY A 11 12.82 -24.12 -40.99
CA GLY A 11 13.79 -23.45 -40.13
C GLY A 11 13.37 -23.66 -38.68
N ILE A 12 14.26 -24.21 -37.87
CA ILE A 12 14.05 -24.33 -36.43
C ILE A 12 14.01 -22.91 -35.86
N ASN A 13 12.84 -22.49 -35.35
CA ASN A 13 12.73 -21.27 -34.57
C ASN A 13 13.39 -21.50 -33.21
N VAL A 14 14.66 -21.09 -33.09
CA VAL A 14 15.38 -21.13 -31.82
C VAL A 14 15.00 -19.90 -31.01
N SER A 15 14.34 -20.11 -29.87
CA SER A 15 14.10 -19.05 -28.88
C SER A 15 15.17 -19.13 -27.79
N GLN A 16 15.58 -17.96 -27.29
CA GLN A 16 16.51 -17.84 -26.17
C GLN A 16 15.89 -16.95 -25.09
N SER A 17 16.08 -17.33 -23.83
CA SER A 17 15.78 -16.48 -22.68
C SER A 17 16.96 -16.49 -21.71
N LYS A 18 17.11 -15.43 -20.93
CA LYS A 18 18.12 -15.28 -19.89
C LYS A 18 17.43 -14.92 -18.58
N SER A 19 17.66 -15.71 -17.53
CA SER A 19 17.26 -15.32 -16.16
C SER A 19 18.35 -14.45 -15.55
N VAL A 20 17.98 -13.29 -15.04
CA VAL A 20 18.87 -12.38 -14.31
C VAL A 20 18.35 -12.30 -12.87
N CYS A 21 19.18 -12.79 -11.94
CA CYS A 21 18.94 -12.64 -10.52
C CYS A 21 19.67 -11.39 -10.02
N GLU A 22 18.92 -10.41 -9.54
CA GLU A 22 19.44 -9.16 -8.99
C GLU A 22 18.86 -8.90 -7.60
N THR A 23 19.45 -7.97 -6.84
CA THR A 23 18.94 -7.58 -5.53
C THR A 23 18.40 -6.16 -5.56
N VAL A 24 17.18 -5.97 -5.08
CA VAL A 24 16.66 -4.65 -4.74
C VAL A 24 17.09 -4.34 -3.31
N ASN A 25 17.99 -3.38 -3.17
CA ASN A 25 18.57 -3.02 -1.88
C ASN A 25 17.83 -1.84 -1.26
N GLY A 26 17.70 -1.86 0.05
CA GLY A 26 17.19 -0.74 0.83
C GLY A 26 17.70 -0.81 2.25
N SER A 27 17.80 0.34 2.91
CA SER A 27 18.38 0.45 4.24
C SER A 27 17.48 1.18 5.20
N HIS A 28 17.59 0.84 6.48
CA HIS A 28 16.81 1.44 7.56
C HIS A 28 17.69 1.69 8.78
N ARG A 29 17.51 2.87 9.37
CA ARG A 29 18.17 3.26 10.62
C ARG A 29 17.15 3.19 11.75
N TYR A 30 17.50 2.44 12.79
CA TYR A 30 16.67 2.27 13.99
C TYR A 30 17.43 2.76 15.21
N THR A 31 16.86 3.77 15.89
CA THR A 31 17.41 4.35 17.11
C THR A 31 16.56 3.92 18.29
N ILE A 32 17.20 3.35 19.31
CA ILE A 32 16.62 3.10 20.62
C ILE A 32 17.13 4.19 21.55
N GLN A 33 16.24 5.08 21.98
CA GLN A 33 16.52 6.07 23.01
C GLN A 33 16.02 5.54 24.36
N GLY A 34 16.75 5.79 25.44
CA GLY A 34 16.39 5.27 26.75
C GLY A 34 16.76 3.78 26.93
N PHE A 35 17.88 3.33 26.37
CA PHE A 35 18.28 1.91 26.38
C PHE A 35 18.30 1.29 27.78
N SER A 36 18.63 2.09 28.81
CA SER A 36 18.61 1.67 30.21
C SER A 36 17.25 1.10 30.65
N LEU A 37 16.14 1.62 30.09
CA LEU A 37 14.78 1.15 30.35
C LEU A 37 14.44 -0.14 29.62
N ALA A 38 15.21 -0.49 28.58
CA ALA A 38 15.04 -1.76 27.86
C ALA A 38 15.65 -2.96 28.60
N LYS A 39 16.41 -2.72 29.69
CA LYS A 39 17.01 -3.78 30.51
C LYS A 39 15.96 -4.49 31.36
N GLY A 40 16.07 -5.81 31.48
CA GLY A 40 15.14 -6.59 32.31
C GLY A 40 13.77 -6.80 31.69
N MET A 41 13.63 -6.53 30.38
CA MET A 41 12.45 -6.83 29.59
C MET A 41 12.12 -8.33 29.57
N GLY A 42 13.14 -9.17 29.78
CA GLY A 42 13.02 -10.61 29.89
C GLY A 42 13.47 -11.33 28.62
N LEU A 43 13.91 -12.57 28.80
CA LEU A 43 14.38 -13.43 27.71
C LEU A 43 13.28 -13.60 26.64
N GLY A 44 13.69 -13.50 25.38
CA GLY A 44 12.78 -13.63 24.23
C GLY A 44 11.84 -12.45 24.01
N LYS A 45 11.89 -11.41 24.85
CA LYS A 45 11.21 -10.14 24.59
C LYS A 45 12.10 -9.24 23.73
N TYR A 46 11.47 -8.51 22.82
CA TYR A 46 12.16 -7.67 21.86
C TYR A 46 11.49 -6.32 21.70
N MET A 47 12.28 -5.36 21.25
CA MET A 47 11.80 -4.10 20.69
C MET A 47 11.85 -4.20 19.17
N SER A 48 10.84 -3.62 18.52
CA SER A 48 10.74 -3.56 17.07
C SER A 48 11.00 -2.15 16.58
N SER A 49 11.70 -2.03 15.45
CA SER A 49 11.64 -0.81 14.65
C SER A 49 10.25 -0.64 14.05
N GLY A 50 9.97 0.56 13.52
CA GLY A 50 8.91 0.73 12.52
C GLY A 50 9.19 -0.12 11.28
N THR A 51 8.16 -0.37 10.48
CA THR A 51 8.33 -1.12 9.22
C THR A 51 8.93 -0.26 8.14
N PHE A 52 9.74 -0.84 7.26
CA PHE A 52 10.29 -0.18 6.08
C PHE A 52 10.20 -1.07 4.84
N ASP A 53 10.06 -0.45 3.67
CA ASP A 53 9.79 -1.13 2.41
C ASP A 53 11.07 -1.39 1.61
N VAL A 54 11.32 -2.65 1.26
CA VAL A 54 12.41 -3.05 0.35
C VAL A 54 11.93 -4.17 -0.54
N GLY A 55 12.14 -4.03 -1.85
CA GLY A 55 11.82 -5.08 -2.81
C GLY A 55 10.32 -5.42 -2.91
N GLY A 56 9.43 -4.53 -2.47
CA GLY A 56 7.97 -4.75 -2.43
C GLY A 56 7.48 -5.45 -1.16
N TYR A 57 8.35 -5.64 -0.18
CA TYR A 57 8.02 -6.24 1.11
C TYR A 57 8.35 -5.28 2.25
N LYS A 58 7.57 -5.38 3.33
CA LYS A 58 7.79 -4.67 4.59
C LYS A 58 8.70 -5.49 5.49
N TRP A 59 9.64 -4.82 6.12
CA TRP A 59 10.65 -5.39 7.00
C TRP A 59 10.68 -4.64 8.32
N ALA A 60 11.14 -5.29 9.39
CA ALA A 60 11.36 -4.64 10.68
C ALA A 60 12.59 -5.24 11.38
N ILE A 61 13.32 -4.41 12.12
CA ILE A 61 14.45 -4.84 12.93
C ILE A 61 13.93 -5.22 14.32
N TYR A 62 14.22 -6.43 14.78
CA TYR A 62 13.91 -6.90 16.12
C TYR A 62 15.18 -6.97 16.96
N PHE A 63 15.19 -6.24 18.06
CA PHE A 63 16.30 -6.18 19.00
C PHE A 63 15.89 -6.81 20.33
N TYR A 64 16.67 -7.79 20.80
CA TYR A 64 16.44 -8.51 22.06
C TYR A 64 17.52 -8.09 23.06
N PRO A 65 17.24 -7.16 24.00
CA PRO A 65 18.22 -6.69 24.98
C PRO A 65 18.72 -7.81 25.89
N ASP A 66 17.79 -8.70 26.29
CA ASP A 66 18.08 -9.79 27.21
C ASP A 66 18.45 -11.11 26.51
N GLY A 67 18.48 -11.10 25.17
CA GLY A 67 18.74 -12.26 24.32
C GLY A 67 17.47 -12.98 23.89
N LYS A 68 17.54 -13.70 22.76
CA LYS A 68 16.37 -14.35 22.15
C LYS A 68 15.90 -15.60 22.89
N ASN A 69 16.81 -16.50 23.26
CA ASN A 69 16.48 -17.79 23.88
C ASN A 69 17.43 -18.08 25.06
N PRO A 70 17.01 -18.84 26.08
CA PRO A 70 17.86 -19.24 27.21
C PRO A 70 19.10 -20.05 26.77
N GLU A 71 18.91 -20.96 25.82
CA GLU A 71 19.96 -21.86 25.30
C GLU A 71 21.07 -21.12 24.56
N ASP A 72 20.75 -19.95 23.99
CA ASP A 72 21.67 -19.17 23.17
C ASP A 72 22.51 -18.16 23.97
N ASN A 73 22.40 -18.23 25.32
CA ASN A 73 23.11 -17.50 26.36
C ASN A 73 22.57 -16.07 26.59
N SER A 74 21.89 -15.89 27.72
CA SER A 74 21.31 -14.62 28.23
C SER A 74 22.33 -13.51 28.49
N LEU A 75 23.57 -13.65 28.00
CA LEU A 75 24.67 -12.70 28.14
C LEU A 75 24.87 -11.81 26.90
N TYR A 76 24.12 -12.06 25.84
CA TYR A 76 24.24 -11.34 24.58
C TYR A 76 22.95 -10.58 24.25
N VAL A 77 23.12 -9.48 23.53
CA VAL A 77 22.02 -8.87 22.78
C VAL A 77 21.88 -9.59 21.45
N SER A 78 20.64 -9.75 20.98
CA SER A 78 20.36 -10.36 19.69
C SER A 78 19.70 -9.37 18.74
N VAL A 79 20.03 -9.46 17.46
CA VAL A 79 19.48 -8.56 16.42
C VAL A 79 19.02 -9.39 15.25
N PHE A 80 17.79 -9.16 14.81
CA PHE A 80 17.16 -9.86 13.69
C PHE A 80 16.49 -8.88 12.73
N ILE A 81 16.50 -9.24 11.45
CA ILE A 81 15.59 -8.68 10.46
C ILE A 81 14.40 -9.64 10.32
N ALA A 82 13.19 -9.10 10.38
CA ALA A 82 11.94 -9.84 10.27
C ALA A 82 11.14 -9.39 9.04
N LEU A 83 10.52 -10.35 8.36
CA LEU A 83 9.55 -10.08 7.30
C LEU A 83 8.22 -9.66 7.94
N ALA A 84 7.77 -8.44 7.68
CA ALA A 84 6.52 -7.89 8.21
C ALA A 84 5.34 -7.98 7.23
N SER A 85 5.61 -8.19 5.93
CA SER A 85 4.59 -8.46 4.92
C SER A 85 4.09 -9.91 4.96
N GLU A 86 2.84 -10.10 4.52
CA GLU A 86 2.35 -11.40 4.07
C GLU A 86 3.06 -11.78 2.76
N GLY A 87 3.51 -13.03 2.64
CA GLY A 87 4.23 -13.52 1.47
C GLY A 87 4.95 -14.84 1.76
N THR A 88 5.10 -15.67 0.73
CA THR A 88 5.81 -16.95 0.81
C THR A 88 7.15 -16.88 0.12
N ASP A 89 8.17 -17.48 0.74
CA ASP A 89 9.50 -17.73 0.17
C ASP A 89 10.24 -16.48 -0.36
N VAL A 90 10.27 -15.42 0.44
CA VAL A 90 11.04 -14.21 0.12
C VAL A 90 12.53 -14.48 0.30
N ARG A 91 13.29 -14.46 -0.80
CA ARG A 91 14.75 -14.58 -0.76
C ARG A 91 15.40 -13.23 -0.52
N ALA A 92 16.24 -13.12 0.51
CA ALA A 92 16.92 -11.88 0.85
C ALA A 92 18.33 -12.08 1.40
N LEU A 93 19.18 -11.10 1.12
CA LEU A 93 20.42 -10.81 1.84
C LEU A 93 20.15 -9.75 2.89
N PHE A 94 20.98 -9.73 3.93
CA PHE A 94 20.94 -8.64 4.90
C PHE A 94 22.32 -8.31 5.44
N GLU A 95 22.42 -7.08 5.90
CA GLU A 95 23.48 -6.58 6.75
C GLU A 95 22.84 -5.99 8.00
N LEU A 96 23.40 -6.32 9.15
CA LEU A 96 23.02 -5.77 10.44
C LEU A 96 24.24 -5.10 11.05
N THR A 97 24.08 -3.82 11.37
CA THR A 97 25.15 -2.96 11.81
C THR A 97 24.74 -2.23 13.07
N MET A 98 25.62 -2.22 14.08
CA MET A 98 25.50 -1.38 15.25
C MET A 98 26.54 -0.26 15.15
N LEU A 99 26.08 0.98 15.16
CA LEU A 99 26.89 2.13 14.80
C LEU A 99 27.77 2.57 15.97
N ASP A 100 29.03 2.84 15.63
CA ASP A 100 29.98 3.52 16.50
C ASP A 100 29.59 5.00 16.60
N GLN A 101 29.51 5.51 17.82
CA GLN A 101 29.11 6.89 18.09
C GLN A 101 30.29 7.73 18.60
N SER A 102 31.52 7.23 18.49
CA SER A 102 32.74 7.98 18.87
C SER A 102 33.29 8.85 17.73
N GLY A 103 32.73 8.72 16.53
CA GLY A 103 33.22 9.38 15.31
C GLY A 103 34.42 8.69 14.67
N LYS A 104 34.72 7.44 15.06
CA LYS A 104 35.84 6.64 14.52
C LYS A 104 35.39 5.61 13.48
N ASP A 105 34.10 5.58 13.14
CA ASP A 105 33.47 4.69 12.16
C ASP A 105 33.75 3.19 12.37
N ARG A 106 33.99 2.76 13.62
CA ARG A 106 34.27 1.35 13.98
C ARG A 106 33.01 0.53 14.22
N HIS A 107 32.10 0.56 13.26
CA HIS A 107 30.80 -0.09 13.39
C HIS A 107 30.93 -1.61 13.58
N LYS A 108 30.03 -2.19 14.38
CA LYS A 108 29.93 -3.64 14.50
C LYS A 108 29.01 -4.15 13.39
N VAL A 109 29.62 -4.65 12.31
CA VAL A 109 28.92 -5.08 11.09
C VAL A 109 28.85 -6.61 11.00
N HIS A 110 27.69 -7.11 10.60
CA HIS A 110 27.50 -8.48 10.15
C HIS A 110 26.77 -8.48 8.81
N SER A 111 27.51 -8.75 7.73
CA SER A 111 27.00 -8.66 6.35
C SER A 111 26.98 -10.00 5.63
N HIS A 112 25.95 -10.20 4.81
CA HIS A 112 25.85 -11.31 3.86
C HIS A 112 25.99 -10.87 2.39
N PHE A 113 26.32 -9.60 2.12
CA PHE A 113 26.53 -9.13 0.76
C PHE A 113 27.90 -9.50 0.19
N GLU A 114 28.91 -9.64 1.05
CA GLU A 114 30.31 -9.79 0.64
C GLU A 114 30.84 -11.24 0.67
N ARG A 115 30.09 -12.18 1.26
CA ARG A 115 30.52 -13.58 1.35
C ARG A 115 30.12 -14.34 0.10
N ALA A 116 31.01 -15.21 -0.39
CA ALA A 116 30.62 -16.26 -1.32
C ALA A 116 29.47 -17.05 -0.69
N LEU A 117 28.27 -16.93 -1.26
CA LEU A 117 27.05 -17.52 -0.70
C LEU A 117 27.06 -19.03 -0.97
N GLU A 118 27.84 -19.82 -0.22
CA GLU A 118 27.84 -21.28 -0.35
C GLU A 118 26.43 -21.87 -0.17
N GLY A 119 25.57 -21.21 0.63
CA GLY A 119 24.16 -21.57 0.84
C GLY A 119 23.13 -20.68 0.13
N GLY A 120 23.55 -19.69 -0.65
CA GLY A 120 22.63 -18.71 -1.27
C GLY A 120 22.00 -17.70 -0.28
N PRO A 121 21.14 -16.80 -0.78
CA PRO A 121 20.35 -15.89 0.04
C PRO A 121 19.33 -16.62 0.93
N TYR A 122 19.00 -16.04 2.07
CA TYR A 122 18.05 -16.66 3.01
C TYR A 122 16.62 -16.57 2.50
N THR A 123 15.82 -17.60 2.76
CA THR A 123 14.40 -17.64 2.38
C THR A 123 13.52 -17.46 3.61
N LEU A 124 12.77 -16.35 3.65
CA LEU A 124 11.79 -16.05 4.69
C LEU A 124 10.39 -16.44 4.21
N LYS A 125 9.76 -17.37 4.93
CA LYS A 125 8.63 -18.14 4.39
C LYS A 125 7.25 -17.55 4.67
N TYR A 126 7.12 -16.71 5.70
CA TYR A 126 5.85 -16.17 6.15
C TYR A 126 6.10 -14.94 7.02
N ARG A 127 5.04 -14.17 7.30
CA ARG A 127 5.11 -13.00 8.17
C ARG A 127 5.60 -13.36 9.57
N GLY A 128 6.58 -12.63 10.07
CA GLY A 128 7.26 -12.90 11.35
C GLY A 128 8.41 -13.89 11.24
N SER A 129 8.61 -14.54 10.09
CA SER A 129 9.88 -15.22 9.79
C SER A 129 11.00 -14.18 9.89
N MET A 130 12.11 -14.57 10.52
CA MET A 130 13.21 -13.66 10.80
C MET A 130 14.56 -14.34 10.68
N TRP A 131 15.57 -13.56 10.31
CA TRP A 131 16.96 -13.98 10.34
C TRP A 131 17.77 -12.98 11.13
N GLY A 132 18.67 -13.46 11.99
CA GLY A 132 19.55 -12.59 12.73
C GLY A 132 20.59 -13.33 13.52
N TYR A 133 21.36 -12.57 14.30
CA TYR A 133 22.40 -13.10 15.15
C TYR A 133 21.90 -13.14 16.58
N LYS A 134 21.77 -14.37 17.09
CA LYS A 134 21.47 -14.64 18.51
C LYS A 134 22.53 -14.04 19.45
N ARG A 135 23.80 -14.06 19.01
CA ARG A 135 24.95 -13.55 19.76
C ARG A 135 25.58 -12.35 19.03
N PHE A 136 24.81 -11.30 18.80
CA PHE A 136 25.26 -10.15 18.02
C PHE A 136 26.38 -9.37 18.74
N TYR A 137 26.16 -9.06 20.02
CA TYR A 137 27.17 -8.43 20.87
C TYR A 137 26.99 -8.79 22.34
N ARG A 138 28.08 -8.85 23.10
CA ARG A 138 28.01 -9.18 24.53
C ARG A 138 27.40 -8.01 25.29
N ARG A 139 26.38 -8.25 26.12
CA ARG A 139 25.63 -7.18 26.81
C ARG A 139 26.52 -6.32 27.68
N THR A 140 27.35 -6.93 28.53
CA THR A 140 28.25 -6.19 29.42
C THR A 140 29.28 -5.36 28.66
N ALA A 141 29.71 -5.81 27.47
CA ALA A 141 30.60 -5.04 26.63
C ALA A 141 29.87 -3.88 25.93
N LEU A 142 28.59 -4.07 25.57
CA LEU A 142 27.78 -3.04 24.93
C LEU A 142 27.68 -1.80 25.83
N GLU A 143 27.44 -2.01 27.11
CA GLU A 143 27.20 -0.96 28.11
C GLU A 143 28.41 -0.04 28.32
N THR A 144 29.62 -0.55 28.07
CA THR A 144 30.86 0.21 28.18
C THR A 144 31.44 0.60 26.82
N SER A 145 30.73 0.30 25.72
CA SER A 145 31.24 0.53 24.36
C SER A 145 30.92 1.92 23.82
N ASP A 146 31.52 2.26 22.68
CA ASP A 146 31.15 3.44 21.91
C ASP A 146 29.89 3.24 21.06
N TYR A 147 29.23 2.08 21.15
CA TYR A 147 27.96 1.81 20.46
C TYR A 147 26.74 2.30 21.23
N LEU A 148 26.87 2.49 22.55
CA LEU A 148 25.84 3.05 23.42
C LEU A 148 26.36 4.38 24.00
N LYS A 149 25.80 5.50 23.56
CA LYS A 149 26.14 6.85 24.03
C LYS A 149 24.88 7.59 24.40
N ASP A 150 24.90 8.34 25.49
CA ASP A 150 23.76 9.14 25.96
C ASP A 150 22.46 8.34 26.03
N ASP A 151 22.57 7.10 26.54
CA ASP A 151 21.48 6.12 26.63
C ASP A 151 20.80 5.79 25.30
N CYS A 152 21.50 6.01 24.18
CA CYS A 152 21.03 5.80 22.83
C CYS A 152 21.85 4.73 22.11
N LEU A 153 21.16 3.74 21.54
CA LEU A 153 21.73 2.71 20.68
C LEU A 153 21.21 2.89 19.26
N ILE A 154 22.10 2.93 18.26
CA ILE A 154 21.72 3.10 16.86
C ILE A 154 22.11 1.87 16.06
N MET A 155 21.14 1.29 15.37
CA MET A 155 21.33 0.20 14.43
C MET A 155 21.03 0.66 13.01
N HIS A 156 21.74 0.06 12.07
CA HIS A 156 21.50 0.17 10.64
C HIS A 156 21.29 -1.24 10.08
N CYS A 157 20.28 -1.39 9.25
CA CYS A 157 20.03 -2.64 8.53
C CYS A 157 19.94 -2.34 7.04
N THR A 158 20.64 -3.13 6.23
CA THR A 158 20.44 -3.16 4.77
C THR A 158 19.85 -4.50 4.39
N VAL A 159 18.80 -4.48 3.58
CA VAL A 159 18.14 -5.69 3.04
C VAL A 159 18.32 -5.68 1.54
N GLY A 160 18.66 -6.82 0.95
CA GLY A 160 18.78 -7.02 -0.48
C GLY A 160 17.82 -8.12 -0.93
N VAL A 161 16.64 -7.74 -1.42
CA VAL A 161 15.62 -8.70 -1.84
C VAL A 161 15.95 -9.21 -3.22
N VAL A 162 16.11 -10.53 -3.35
CA VAL A 162 16.44 -11.18 -4.60
C VAL A 162 15.21 -11.18 -5.50
N ARG A 163 15.36 -10.64 -6.70
CA ARG A 163 14.37 -10.71 -7.77
C ARG A 163 14.96 -11.46 -8.95
N ASN A 164 14.15 -12.31 -9.55
CA ASN A 164 14.48 -12.95 -10.82
C ASN A 164 13.69 -12.23 -11.92
N ARG A 165 14.39 -11.61 -12.86
CA ARG A 165 13.78 -11.11 -14.10
C ARG A 165 14.19 -11.99 -15.26
N ILE A 166 13.22 -12.35 -16.09
CA ILE A 166 13.51 -13.03 -17.35
C ILE A 166 13.74 -11.94 -18.40
N GLU A 167 14.97 -11.80 -18.84
CA GLU A 167 15.33 -11.02 -20.01
C GLU A 167 15.14 -11.91 -21.24
N THR A 168 14.08 -11.65 -22.00
CA THR A 168 14.07 -11.94 -23.43
C THR A 168 14.81 -10.81 -24.15
N PRO A 169 15.54 -11.03 -25.25
CA PRO A 169 16.16 -9.95 -26.01
C PRO A 169 15.07 -8.96 -26.45
N THR A 170 14.92 -7.86 -25.72
CA THR A 170 13.92 -6.83 -26.03
C THR A 170 14.42 -6.03 -27.22
N GLN A 171 13.74 -6.18 -28.36
CA GLN A 171 13.73 -5.18 -29.43
C GLN A 171 13.55 -3.78 -28.82
N PHE A 172 14.36 -2.83 -29.28
CA PHE A 172 14.24 -1.37 -29.12
C PHE A 172 12.96 -0.89 -28.41
N SER A 173 13.07 -0.36 -27.18
CA SER A 173 11.92 0.18 -26.45
C SER A 173 11.78 1.69 -26.66
N ILE A 174 10.65 2.10 -27.24
CA ILE A 174 10.19 3.49 -27.27
C ILE A 174 9.54 3.77 -25.91
N SER A 175 9.89 4.88 -25.26
CA SER A 175 9.23 5.34 -24.04
C SER A 175 7.79 5.74 -24.35
N ILE A 176 6.83 5.04 -23.75
CA ILE A 176 5.39 5.36 -23.88
C ILE A 176 4.99 6.24 -22.68
N PRO A 177 4.39 7.42 -22.89
CA PRO A 177 3.90 8.24 -21.78
C PRO A 177 2.73 7.55 -21.06
N SER A 178 2.50 7.93 -19.80
CA SER A 178 1.35 7.45 -19.04
C SER A 178 0.02 7.81 -19.73
N PRO A 179 -1.03 6.97 -19.61
CA PRO A 179 -2.35 7.31 -20.11
C PRO A 179 -2.86 8.64 -19.52
N ASP A 180 -3.37 9.53 -20.37
CA ASP A 180 -3.82 10.89 -20.00
C ASP A 180 -5.34 11.09 -20.15
N LEU A 181 -6.07 10.09 -20.63
CA LEU A 181 -7.51 10.17 -20.92
C LEU A 181 -8.33 10.73 -19.73
N GLY A 182 -8.08 10.23 -18.52
CA GLY A 182 -8.79 10.70 -17.32
C GLY A 182 -8.54 12.17 -17.02
N GLN A 183 -7.32 12.66 -17.27
CA GLN A 183 -6.98 14.08 -17.12
C GLN A 183 -7.64 14.92 -18.22
N CYS A 184 -7.61 14.47 -19.48
CA CYS A 184 -8.28 15.15 -20.58
C CYS A 184 -9.80 15.28 -20.32
N LEU A 185 -10.43 14.24 -19.79
CA LEU A 185 -11.86 14.27 -19.45
C LEU A 185 -12.15 15.14 -18.22
N LYS A 186 -11.27 15.18 -17.20
CA LYS A 186 -11.39 16.17 -16.10
C LYS A 186 -11.36 17.60 -16.62
N GLU A 187 -10.45 17.93 -17.53
CA GLU A 187 -10.38 19.27 -18.13
C GLU A 187 -11.62 19.57 -18.99
N LEU A 188 -12.20 18.58 -19.67
CA LEU A 188 -13.48 18.72 -20.36
C LEU A 188 -14.62 19.06 -19.38
N LEU A 189 -14.69 18.36 -18.23
CA LEU A 189 -15.68 18.67 -17.18
C LEU A 189 -15.50 20.08 -16.64
N LYS A 190 -14.26 20.49 -16.33
CA LYS A 190 -13.95 21.84 -15.81
C LYS A 190 -14.29 22.95 -16.80
N SER A 191 -13.95 22.77 -18.07
CA SER A 191 -14.20 23.77 -19.11
C SER A 191 -15.69 23.89 -19.47
N GLY A 192 -16.46 22.82 -19.29
CA GLY A 192 -17.88 22.76 -19.65
C GLY A 192 -18.16 22.85 -21.15
N ILE A 193 -17.13 22.73 -21.99
CA ILE A 193 -17.25 22.81 -23.45
C ILE A 193 -18.09 21.64 -23.95
N GLY A 194 -19.20 21.93 -24.64
CA GLY A 194 -20.08 20.89 -25.18
C GLY A 194 -20.97 20.21 -24.14
N SER A 195 -21.10 20.77 -22.93
CA SER A 195 -22.06 20.28 -21.94
C SER A 195 -23.49 20.41 -22.45
N ASP A 196 -24.26 19.33 -22.30
CA ASP A 196 -25.63 19.17 -22.80
C ASP A 196 -26.64 18.88 -21.67
N ILE A 197 -26.19 19.01 -20.41
CA ILE A 197 -27.01 18.91 -19.21
C ILE A 197 -26.47 19.82 -18.10
N VAL A 198 -27.39 20.37 -17.29
CA VAL A 198 -27.09 21.11 -16.05
C VAL A 198 -27.77 20.42 -14.87
N PHE A 199 -27.03 20.16 -13.81
CA PHE A 199 -27.58 19.69 -12.54
C PHE A 199 -27.69 20.84 -11.55
N HIS A 200 -28.82 20.97 -10.86
CA HIS A 200 -28.93 21.81 -9.66
C HIS A 200 -28.85 20.91 -8.45
N VAL A 201 -27.90 21.17 -7.56
CA VAL A 201 -27.65 20.38 -6.35
C VAL A 201 -27.54 21.39 -5.22
N GLY A 202 -28.55 21.46 -4.35
CA GLY A 202 -28.64 22.53 -3.36
C GLY A 202 -28.59 23.92 -4.01
N ASP A 203 -27.60 24.72 -3.63
CA ASP A 203 -27.33 26.07 -4.14
C ASP A 203 -26.31 26.11 -5.29
N GLU A 204 -25.76 24.96 -5.69
CA GLU A 204 -24.74 24.85 -6.74
C GLU A 204 -25.30 24.31 -8.06
N THR A 205 -24.63 24.69 -9.16
CA THR A 205 -24.95 24.18 -10.50
C THR A 205 -23.75 23.51 -11.16
N PHE A 206 -23.97 22.32 -11.72
CA PHE A 206 -22.93 21.53 -12.37
C PHE A 206 -23.26 21.25 -13.83
N LYS A 207 -22.38 21.66 -14.74
CA LYS A 207 -22.47 21.33 -16.16
C LYS A 207 -21.80 19.98 -16.42
N ALA A 208 -22.41 19.15 -17.24
CA ALA A 208 -21.87 17.84 -17.58
C ALA A 208 -22.30 17.38 -18.98
N HIS A 209 -21.96 16.13 -19.31
CA HIS A 209 -22.16 15.54 -20.64
C HIS A 209 -22.93 14.22 -20.51
N LYS A 210 -24.17 14.16 -21.00
CA LYS A 210 -25.07 13.00 -20.88
C LYS A 210 -24.42 11.70 -21.34
N ARG A 211 -23.68 11.74 -22.45
CA ARG A 211 -23.02 10.54 -23.01
C ARG A 211 -21.95 9.97 -22.09
N ILE A 212 -21.18 10.83 -21.43
CA ILE A 212 -20.14 10.37 -20.47
C ILE A 212 -20.81 9.81 -19.22
N LEU A 213 -21.82 10.52 -18.70
CA LEU A 213 -22.60 10.07 -17.54
C LEU A 213 -23.28 8.71 -17.81
N ALA A 214 -23.96 8.57 -18.93
CA ALA A 214 -24.64 7.35 -19.34
C ALA A 214 -23.67 6.17 -19.56
N ALA A 215 -22.48 6.43 -20.11
CA ALA A 215 -21.47 5.39 -20.30
C ALA A 215 -20.92 4.86 -18.96
N ARG A 216 -20.98 5.65 -17.89
CA ARG A 216 -20.31 5.37 -16.62
C ARG A 216 -21.27 5.06 -15.48
N SER A 217 -22.55 5.38 -15.61
CA SER A 217 -23.59 5.12 -14.64
C SER A 217 -24.83 4.52 -15.33
N PRO A 218 -25.27 3.31 -14.93
CA PRO A 218 -26.49 2.71 -15.45
C PRO A 218 -27.73 3.57 -15.12
N VAL A 219 -27.70 4.31 -14.02
CA VAL A 219 -28.80 5.19 -13.60
C VAL A 219 -28.92 6.39 -14.53
N PHE A 220 -27.81 7.07 -14.83
CA PHE A 220 -27.83 8.15 -15.82
C PHE A 220 -28.16 7.61 -17.22
N ASN A 221 -27.69 6.42 -17.57
CA ASN A 221 -28.06 5.79 -18.85
C ASN A 221 -29.57 5.58 -18.95
N ALA A 222 -30.19 5.02 -17.90
CA ALA A 222 -31.62 4.82 -17.85
C ALA A 222 -32.40 6.16 -17.89
N GLN A 223 -31.93 7.17 -17.16
CA GLN A 223 -32.55 8.49 -17.09
C GLN A 223 -32.54 9.24 -18.43
N PHE A 224 -31.45 9.13 -19.20
CA PHE A 224 -31.31 9.87 -20.45
C PHE A 224 -31.71 9.05 -21.69
N TYR A 225 -31.39 7.76 -21.71
CA TYR A 225 -31.50 6.91 -22.90
C TYR A 225 -32.20 5.57 -22.65
N GLY A 226 -32.74 5.34 -21.44
CA GLY A 226 -33.54 4.16 -21.12
C GLY A 226 -34.93 4.21 -21.77
N LEU A 227 -35.71 3.14 -21.58
CA LEU A 227 -37.06 2.99 -22.15
C LEU A 227 -38.01 4.15 -21.81
N VAL A 228 -37.85 4.72 -20.62
CA VAL A 228 -38.63 5.86 -20.11
C VAL A 228 -37.76 7.10 -19.88
N GLY A 229 -36.53 7.11 -20.42
CA GLY A 229 -35.60 8.22 -20.31
C GLY A 229 -35.95 9.37 -21.24
N ASN A 230 -35.40 10.56 -20.98
CA ASN A 230 -35.61 11.75 -21.80
C ASN A 230 -34.28 12.33 -22.30
N PRO A 231 -33.88 12.09 -23.57
CA PRO A 231 -32.66 12.64 -24.13
C PRO A 231 -32.64 14.17 -24.22
N ASN A 232 -33.83 14.80 -24.26
CA ASN A 232 -33.99 16.24 -24.42
C ASN A 232 -33.98 17.00 -23.09
N VAL A 233 -33.89 16.31 -21.94
CA VAL A 233 -33.81 16.96 -20.63
C VAL A 233 -32.52 17.79 -20.56
N ASP A 234 -32.62 19.09 -20.33
CA ASP A 234 -31.45 19.98 -20.23
C ASP A 234 -31.09 20.32 -18.78
N ARG A 235 -31.98 19.99 -17.84
CA ARG A 235 -31.86 20.27 -16.40
C ARG A 235 -32.34 19.12 -15.52
N VAL A 236 -31.59 18.81 -14.47
CA VAL A 236 -31.95 17.81 -13.46
C VAL A 236 -31.68 18.38 -12.08
N ASP A 237 -32.69 18.34 -11.20
CA ASP A 237 -32.53 18.73 -9.80
C ASP A 237 -32.18 17.49 -8.96
N VAL A 238 -31.15 17.59 -8.12
CA VAL A 238 -30.62 16.51 -7.30
C VAL A 238 -30.84 16.89 -5.83
N GLU A 239 -31.77 16.21 -5.18
CA GLU A 239 -32.22 16.59 -3.83
C GLU A 239 -31.45 15.89 -2.70
N ASP A 240 -31.10 14.59 -2.84
CA ASP A 240 -30.49 13.83 -1.73
C ASP A 240 -28.96 13.62 -1.86
N VAL A 241 -28.26 14.55 -2.50
CA VAL A 241 -26.79 14.54 -2.57
C VAL A 241 -26.29 15.95 -2.29
N GLU A 242 -25.34 16.10 -1.37
CA GLU A 242 -24.73 17.41 -1.09
C GLU A 242 -23.83 17.86 -2.26
N PRO A 243 -23.71 19.17 -2.52
CA PRO A 243 -22.86 19.70 -3.59
C PRO A 243 -21.42 19.13 -3.65
N PRO A 244 -20.65 19.06 -2.54
CA PRO A 244 -19.31 18.48 -2.58
C PRO A 244 -19.31 16.98 -2.95
N VAL A 245 -20.33 16.23 -2.51
CA VAL A 245 -20.51 14.80 -2.83
C VAL A 245 -20.80 14.62 -4.31
N PHE A 246 -21.69 15.44 -4.86
CA PHE A 246 -22.02 15.38 -6.28
C PHE A 246 -20.82 15.76 -7.15
N LYS A 247 -20.07 16.80 -6.76
CA LYS A 247 -18.81 17.19 -7.42
C LYS A 247 -17.78 16.06 -7.41
N ALA A 248 -17.61 15.39 -6.27
CA ALA A 248 -16.72 14.26 -6.14
C ALA A 248 -17.11 13.10 -7.07
N MET A 249 -18.41 12.79 -7.11
CA MET A 249 -18.98 11.77 -7.99
C MET A 249 -18.75 12.11 -9.47
N LEU A 250 -18.94 13.36 -9.88
CA LEU A 250 -18.65 13.81 -11.25
C LEU A 250 -17.17 13.65 -11.60
N ILE A 251 -16.26 14.07 -10.72
CA ILE A 251 -14.81 13.89 -10.97
C ILE A 251 -14.48 12.41 -11.17
N PHE A 252 -15.04 11.52 -10.34
CA PHE A 252 -14.86 10.07 -10.52
C PHE A 252 -15.42 9.58 -11.87
N ILE A 253 -16.62 10.01 -12.27
CA ILE A 253 -17.22 9.59 -13.54
C ILE A 253 -16.29 9.91 -14.72
N TYR A 254 -15.65 11.08 -14.70
CA TYR A 254 -14.78 11.54 -15.79
C TYR A 254 -13.35 11.00 -15.73
N SER A 255 -12.84 10.60 -14.56
CA SER A 255 -11.43 10.22 -14.40
C SER A 255 -11.16 8.81 -13.91
N ASP A 256 -12.16 8.13 -13.36
CA ASP A 256 -12.01 6.87 -12.63
C ASP A 256 -11.08 7.00 -11.40
N GLU A 257 -10.91 8.20 -10.85
CA GLU A 257 -10.13 8.45 -9.64
C GLU A 257 -11.02 8.91 -8.48
N LEU A 258 -10.72 8.44 -7.28
CA LEU A 258 -11.32 8.97 -6.06
C LEU A 258 -10.70 10.36 -5.80
N PRO A 259 -11.49 11.45 -5.81
CA PRO A 259 -10.96 12.78 -5.62
C PRO A 259 -10.48 13.00 -4.19
N ASP A 260 -9.51 13.90 -4.01
CA ASP A 260 -9.05 14.30 -2.70
C ASP A 260 -10.14 15.10 -1.98
N VAL A 261 -10.63 14.55 -0.88
CA VAL A 261 -11.71 15.12 -0.06
C VAL A 261 -11.28 16.43 0.60
N HIS A 262 -9.98 16.59 0.90
CA HIS A 262 -9.46 17.83 1.48
C HIS A 262 -9.54 18.98 0.48
N GLU A 263 -9.27 18.73 -0.80
CA GLU A 263 -9.38 19.73 -1.86
C GLU A 263 -10.83 20.14 -2.14
N LEU A 264 -11.79 19.22 -1.96
CA LEU A 264 -13.20 19.46 -2.24
C LEU A 264 -13.91 20.25 -1.14
N THR A 265 -13.56 20.02 0.13
CA THR A 265 -14.29 20.56 1.30
C THR A 265 -13.59 21.75 1.94
N GLY A 266 -12.33 22.03 1.57
CA GLY A 266 -11.52 23.09 2.19
C GLY A 266 -11.26 22.87 3.69
N SER A 267 -11.56 21.67 4.21
CA SER A 267 -11.57 21.34 5.63
C SER A 267 -10.46 20.36 6.00
N ILE A 268 -9.87 20.56 7.18
CA ILE A 268 -8.68 19.84 7.66
C ILE A 268 -9.05 18.70 8.63
N SER A 269 -10.31 18.58 9.05
CA SER A 269 -10.70 17.56 10.03
C SER A 269 -10.83 16.16 9.41
N MET A 270 -10.26 15.14 10.08
CA MET A 270 -10.44 13.74 9.67
C MET A 270 -11.90 13.28 9.78
N CYS A 271 -12.66 13.84 10.73
CA CYS A 271 -14.08 13.48 10.90
C CYS A 271 -14.92 13.94 9.71
N THR A 272 -14.70 15.17 9.22
CA THR A 272 -15.43 15.68 8.04
C THR A 272 -15.07 14.90 6.78
N SER A 273 -13.81 14.50 6.65
CA SER A 273 -13.36 13.65 5.53
C SER A 273 -14.03 12.27 5.54
N THR A 274 -14.17 11.66 6.72
CA THR A 274 -14.83 10.36 6.89
C THR A 274 -16.31 10.44 6.53
N ILE A 275 -17.03 11.42 7.08
CA ILE A 275 -18.45 11.66 6.78
C ILE A 275 -18.66 11.87 5.28
N MET A 276 -17.80 12.67 4.65
CA MET A 276 -17.86 12.92 3.22
C MET A 276 -17.67 11.63 2.38
N ILE A 277 -16.74 10.75 2.75
CA ILE A 277 -16.59 9.44 2.09
C ILE A 277 -17.82 8.55 2.33
N GLN A 278 -18.44 8.60 3.51
CA GLN A 278 -19.68 7.86 3.79
C GLN A 278 -20.82 8.32 2.87
N HIS A 279 -21.01 9.63 2.68
CA HIS A 279 -21.99 10.17 1.74
C HIS A 279 -21.65 9.84 0.28
N LEU A 280 -20.37 9.85 -0.08
CA LEU A 280 -19.92 9.47 -1.43
C LEU A 280 -20.16 7.99 -1.71
N LEU A 281 -20.01 7.11 -0.71
CA LEU A 281 -20.36 5.70 -0.81
C LEU A 281 -21.86 5.53 -1.10
N ALA A 282 -22.71 6.23 -0.35
CA ALA A 282 -24.16 6.20 -0.54
C ALA A 282 -24.56 6.69 -1.94
N ALA A 283 -23.94 7.78 -2.42
CA ALA A 283 -24.14 8.26 -3.78
C ALA A 283 -23.65 7.26 -4.84
N ALA A 284 -22.49 6.64 -4.62
CA ALA A 284 -21.95 5.65 -5.54
C ALA A 284 -22.88 4.45 -5.72
N ASP A 285 -23.43 3.93 -4.62
CA ASP A 285 -24.44 2.87 -4.64
C ASP A 285 -25.70 3.32 -5.41
N ARG A 286 -26.23 4.50 -5.08
CA ARG A 286 -27.44 5.06 -5.72
C ARG A 286 -27.30 5.21 -7.24
N TYR A 287 -26.13 5.60 -7.73
CA TYR A 287 -25.88 5.82 -9.16
C TYR A 287 -25.24 4.61 -9.86
N GLY A 288 -25.10 3.46 -9.18
CA GLY A 288 -24.55 2.23 -9.76
C GLY A 288 -23.06 2.35 -10.14
N LEU A 289 -22.28 3.05 -9.33
CA LEU A 289 -20.84 3.29 -9.52
C LEU A 289 -20.02 2.31 -8.65
N ASP A 290 -20.05 1.02 -8.98
CA ASP A 290 -19.48 -0.04 -8.15
C ASP A 290 -18.02 0.17 -7.76
N ARG A 291 -17.18 0.61 -8.70
CA ARG A 291 -15.76 0.86 -8.43
C ARG A 291 -15.56 2.03 -7.47
N LEU A 292 -16.36 3.10 -7.57
CA LEU A 292 -16.32 4.20 -6.61
C LEU A 292 -16.76 3.75 -5.22
N ARG A 293 -17.82 2.92 -5.14
CA ARG A 293 -18.29 2.33 -3.89
C ARG A 293 -17.17 1.53 -3.20
N LEU A 294 -16.49 0.66 -3.94
CA LEU A 294 -15.35 -0.11 -3.41
C LEU A 294 -14.16 0.76 -2.98
N LEU A 295 -13.87 1.84 -3.70
CA LEU A 295 -12.84 2.81 -3.30
C LEU A 295 -13.21 3.52 -1.99
N CYS A 296 -14.49 3.86 -1.81
CA CYS A 296 -14.98 4.43 -0.55
C CYS A 296 -14.91 3.39 0.59
N GLU A 297 -15.28 2.14 0.35
CA GLU A 297 -15.13 1.04 1.33
C GLU A 297 -13.68 0.88 1.78
N ALA A 298 -12.72 0.85 0.84
CA ALA A 298 -11.30 0.77 1.14
C ALA A 298 -10.84 1.96 1.99
N LYS A 299 -11.29 3.17 1.64
CA LYS A 299 -10.90 4.38 2.38
C LYS A 299 -11.48 4.42 3.79
N LEU A 300 -12.73 3.99 3.98
CA LEU A 300 -13.34 3.87 5.30
C LEU A 300 -12.65 2.80 6.14
N CYS A 301 -12.25 1.68 5.52
CA CYS A 301 -11.49 0.62 6.17
C CYS A 301 -10.15 1.10 6.76
N GLU A 302 -9.45 2.01 6.08
CA GLU A 302 -8.18 2.61 6.57
C GLU A 302 -8.38 3.47 7.83
N GLY A 303 -9.57 4.07 7.99
CA GLY A 303 -9.86 5.08 9.02
C GLY A 303 -10.82 4.65 10.11
N ILE A 304 -11.09 3.34 10.28
CA ILE A 304 -11.99 2.84 11.32
C ILE A 304 -11.41 3.14 12.71
N THR A 305 -12.21 3.77 13.57
CA THR A 305 -11.92 4.01 14.98
C THR A 305 -13.07 3.49 15.85
N ALA A 306 -12.87 3.45 17.17
CA ALA A 306 -13.93 3.08 18.11
C ALA A 306 -15.18 3.98 17.97
N ASP A 307 -14.98 5.27 17.68
CA ASP A 307 -16.08 6.24 17.52
C ASP A 307 -16.82 6.10 16.19
N THR A 308 -16.15 5.64 15.13
CA THR A 308 -16.71 5.60 13.76
C THR A 308 -17.18 4.21 13.33
N VAL A 309 -16.81 3.14 14.05
CA VAL A 309 -17.12 1.77 13.63
C VAL A 309 -18.62 1.49 13.59
N ALA A 310 -19.40 2.04 14.52
CA ALA A 310 -20.85 1.82 14.58
C ALA A 310 -21.57 2.46 13.38
N THR A 311 -21.25 3.71 13.05
CA THR A 311 -21.84 4.41 11.90
C THR A 311 -21.39 3.81 10.58
N THR A 312 -20.12 3.40 10.49
CA THR A 312 -19.57 2.73 9.29
C THR A 312 -20.19 1.35 9.08
N LEU A 313 -20.45 0.58 10.14
CA LEU A 313 -21.14 -0.71 10.06
C LEU A 313 -22.59 -0.53 9.58
N ALA A 314 -23.32 0.44 10.14
CA ALA A 314 -24.69 0.73 9.73
C ALA A 314 -24.77 1.12 8.25
N LEU A 315 -23.85 1.97 7.79
CA LEU A 315 -23.72 2.34 6.38
C LEU A 315 -23.43 1.12 5.49
N ALA A 316 -22.50 0.25 5.92
CA ALA A 316 -22.13 -0.93 5.16
C ALA A 316 -23.30 -1.92 5.03
N GLU A 317 -24.15 -2.05 6.05
CA GLU A 317 -25.36 -2.86 5.97
C GLU A 317 -26.40 -2.24 5.03
N GLN A 318 -26.62 -0.92 5.14
CA GLN A 318 -27.57 -0.19 4.32
C GLN A 318 -27.28 -0.32 2.81
N HIS A 319 -26.00 -0.22 2.42
CA HIS A 319 -25.55 -0.26 1.03
C HIS A 319 -24.97 -1.62 0.59
N GLN A 320 -25.22 -2.67 1.38
CA GLN A 320 -24.82 -4.06 1.08
C GLN A 320 -23.31 -4.21 0.80
N CYS A 321 -22.47 -3.45 1.49
CA CYS A 321 -21.01 -3.48 1.43
C CYS A 321 -20.46 -4.63 2.28
N VAL A 322 -20.47 -5.85 1.72
CA VAL A 322 -20.08 -7.08 2.44
C VAL A 322 -18.65 -7.03 2.97
N GLN A 323 -17.71 -6.43 2.23
CA GLN A 323 -16.31 -6.35 2.64
C GLN A 323 -16.14 -5.41 3.83
N LEU A 324 -16.65 -4.17 3.72
CA LEU A 324 -16.60 -3.20 4.80
C LEU A 324 -17.32 -3.71 6.07
N LYS A 325 -18.49 -4.34 5.92
CA LYS A 325 -19.21 -4.97 7.03
C LYS A 325 -18.33 -5.98 7.79
N ASN A 326 -17.67 -6.89 7.05
CA ASN A 326 -16.81 -7.91 7.66
C ASN A 326 -15.62 -7.29 8.39
N VAL A 327 -15.06 -6.19 7.88
CA VAL A 327 -13.99 -5.46 8.56
C VAL A 327 -14.51 -4.84 9.87
N CYS A 328 -15.65 -4.14 9.84
CA CYS A 328 -16.24 -3.54 11.04
C CYS A 328 -16.53 -4.59 12.13
N LEU A 329 -17.10 -5.74 11.76
CA LEU A 329 -17.36 -6.83 12.70
C LEU A 329 -16.07 -7.40 13.32
N LYS A 330 -15.01 -7.55 12.52
CA LYS A 330 -13.69 -7.98 13.02
C LYS A 330 -13.09 -6.94 13.97
N PHE A 331 -13.24 -5.65 13.67
CA PHE A 331 -12.75 -4.57 14.51
C PHE A 331 -13.44 -4.57 15.89
N ILE A 332 -14.77 -4.73 15.93
CA ILE A 332 -15.57 -4.81 17.16
C ILE A 332 -15.22 -6.05 18.00
N ALA A 333 -14.87 -7.17 17.37
CA ALA A 333 -14.53 -8.40 18.07
C ALA A 333 -13.21 -8.32 18.88
N VAL A 334 -12.37 -7.31 18.64
CA VAL A 334 -11.13 -7.09 19.40
C VAL A 334 -11.46 -6.31 20.68
N ARG A 335 -11.29 -6.96 21.84
CA ARG A 335 -11.67 -6.39 23.15
C ARG A 335 -10.99 -5.06 23.50
N GLU A 336 -9.81 -4.78 22.96
CA GLU A 336 -9.07 -3.53 23.20
C GLU A 336 -9.67 -2.32 22.46
N ASN A 337 -10.55 -2.55 21.48
CA ASN A 337 -11.15 -1.49 20.66
C ASN A 337 -12.52 -1.01 21.18
N LEU A 338 -13.06 -1.68 22.19
CA LEU A 338 -14.24 -1.25 22.93
C LEU A 338 -13.70 -0.58 24.19
N GLY A 339 -13.73 0.76 24.25
CA GLY A 339 -13.40 1.47 25.48
C GLY A 339 -14.26 0.97 26.65
N ASP A 340 -13.68 1.00 27.86
CA ASP A 340 -14.33 0.59 29.12
C ASP A 340 -15.73 1.18 29.33
#